data_AF-A0A1X7K348-F1
#
_entry.id   AF-A0A1X7K348-F1
#
_cell.length_a   1.000
_cell.length_b   1.000
_cell.length_c   1.000
_cell.angle_alpha   90.00
_cell.angle_beta   90.00
_cell.angle_gamma   90.00
#
_symmetry.space_group_name_H-M   'P 1'
#
loop_
_entity.id
_entity.type
_entity.pdbx_description
1 polymer ?
#
loop_
_entity_poly.entity_id
_entity_poly.type
_entity_poly.pdbx_seq_one_letter_code
_entity_poly.pdbx_strand_id
1 'polypeptide(L)'
;MQNIRIKSSLQDFNESIAPVIDHLKELYKKEIRSDRGLRNAIEKRNTLDEQLQTIFTKSFSDQDSWLWNNYESYGIDKFIGWHYIGKEDTFQDKCNNINRTLNNRIEFLDQFSSILPHLDVILKREPLIDIENPNIEDILYLILFKLNNLKGNNLNSVQWILAGNGITLPRGDDELKEIIQELLKSSFITNDYKSYQITIKGELQLGRWQRSRERKKVKQSKNSIDEVIKELKILGLGQEILFNELEELNALSKTLNQKNWKQLVKGKIFDLTLSEIINKETASFIVSKILPNEDFKYLLSKGSENL
;
A
#
# COMPACT_ATOMS: atom_id res chain seq x y z
N MET A 1 5.34 -15.25 -1.79
CA MET A 1 3.88 -15.19 -1.67
C MET A 1 3.31 -14.64 -2.97
N GLN A 2 2.32 -15.29 -3.58
CA GLN A 2 1.72 -14.82 -4.84
C GLN A 2 0.68 -13.72 -4.61
N ASN A 3 0.51 -12.86 -5.62
CA ASN A 3 -0.20 -11.58 -5.59
C ASN A 3 -1.69 -11.69 -5.25
N ILE A 4 -2.06 -11.49 -3.98
CA ILE A 4 -3.46 -11.21 -3.62
C ILE A 4 -3.85 -9.89 -4.29
N ARG A 5 -4.94 -9.90 -5.06
CA ARG A 5 -5.47 -8.69 -5.71
C ARG A 5 -6.97 -8.61 -5.49
N ILE A 6 -7.47 -7.40 -5.32
CA ILE A 6 -8.91 -7.17 -5.27
C ILE A 6 -9.51 -7.35 -6.68
N LYS A 7 -10.63 -8.07 -6.74
CA LYS A 7 -11.46 -8.29 -7.95
C LYS A 7 -12.61 -7.29 -8.00
N SER A 8 -13.24 -7.00 -6.86
CA SER A 8 -14.32 -6.01 -6.72
C SER A 8 -13.77 -4.61 -6.43
N SER A 9 -14.63 -3.59 -6.40
CA SER A 9 -14.22 -2.31 -5.81
C SER A 9 -14.04 -2.45 -4.29
N LEU A 10 -13.25 -1.54 -3.70
CA LEU A 10 -13.09 -1.46 -2.24
C LEU A 10 -14.42 -1.16 -1.55
N GLN A 11 -15.26 -0.33 -2.19
CA GLN A 11 -16.59 -0.01 -1.70
C GLN A 11 -17.49 -1.25 -1.65
N ASP A 12 -17.57 -2.01 -2.74
CA ASP A 12 -18.41 -3.22 -2.79
C ASP A 12 -17.98 -4.25 -1.74
N PHE A 13 -16.67 -4.39 -1.53
CA PHE A 13 -16.14 -5.27 -0.50
C PHE A 13 -16.60 -4.83 0.90
N ASN A 14 -16.42 -3.53 1.22
CA ASN A 14 -16.82 -2.97 2.51
C ASN A 14 -18.34 -3.06 2.75
N GLU A 15 -19.15 -2.86 1.72
CA GLU A 15 -20.61 -3.02 1.80
C GLU A 15 -21.01 -4.49 2.01
N SER A 16 -20.26 -5.44 1.43
CA SER A 16 -20.52 -6.87 1.57
C SER A 16 -20.14 -7.41 2.95
N ILE A 17 -19.04 -6.92 3.54
CA ILE A 17 -18.53 -7.40 4.84
C ILE A 17 -19.23 -6.75 6.05
N ALA A 18 -19.72 -5.51 5.92
CA ALA A 18 -20.30 -4.77 7.04
C ALA A 18 -21.44 -5.51 7.76
N PRO A 19 -22.44 -6.10 7.06
CA PRO A 19 -23.48 -6.88 7.72
C PRO A 19 -22.95 -8.07 8.51
N VAL A 20 -21.88 -8.72 8.04
CA VAL A 20 -21.29 -9.86 8.74
C VAL A 20 -20.59 -9.41 10.02
N ILE A 21 -19.85 -8.30 9.97
CA ILE A 21 -19.24 -7.69 11.16
C ILE A 21 -20.30 -7.34 12.20
N ASP A 22 -21.41 -6.74 11.78
CA ASP A 22 -22.50 -6.35 12.68
C ASP A 22 -23.12 -7.59 13.35
N HIS A 23 -23.42 -8.64 12.58
CA HIS A 23 -23.96 -9.89 13.14
C HIS A 23 -22.97 -10.60 14.08
N LEU A 24 -21.66 -10.57 13.79
CA LEU A 24 -20.64 -11.08 14.70
C LEU A 24 -20.62 -10.29 16.02
N LYS A 25 -20.68 -8.95 15.94
CA LYS A 25 -20.75 -8.06 17.11
C LYS A 25 -22.02 -8.28 17.93
N GLU A 26 -23.16 -8.50 17.28
CA GLU A 26 -24.41 -8.87 17.96
C GLU A 26 -24.31 -10.23 18.65
N LEU A 27 -23.72 -11.22 17.98
CA LEU A 27 -23.54 -12.56 18.54
C LEU A 27 -22.60 -12.54 19.74
N TYR A 28 -21.51 -11.76 19.68
CA TYR A 28 -20.56 -11.58 20.77
C TYR A 28 -21.20 -10.92 22.01
N LYS A 29 -22.13 -9.99 21.83
CA LYS A 29 -22.86 -9.33 22.93
C LYS A 29 -23.89 -10.23 23.61
N LYS A 30 -24.29 -11.35 23.01
CA LYS A 30 -25.33 -12.22 23.56
C LYS A 30 -24.75 -13.14 24.63
N GLU A 31 -25.38 -13.11 25.80
CA GLU A 31 -25.02 -14.00 26.90
C GLU A 31 -25.47 -15.44 26.62
N ILE A 32 -24.56 -16.40 26.79
CA ILE A 32 -24.80 -17.83 26.56
C ILE A 32 -25.14 -18.51 27.89
N ARG A 33 -26.40 -18.89 28.08
CA ARG A 33 -26.92 -19.43 29.36
C ARG A 33 -27.26 -20.92 29.36
N SER A 34 -27.07 -21.62 28.24
CA SER A 34 -27.38 -23.06 28.13
C SER A 34 -26.59 -23.75 27.02
N ASP A 35 -26.49 -25.07 27.07
CA ASP A 35 -25.89 -25.88 25.98
C ASP A 35 -26.57 -25.66 24.64
N ARG A 36 -27.90 -25.50 24.63
CA ARG A 36 -28.65 -25.16 23.42
C ARG A 36 -28.25 -23.78 22.89
N GLY A 37 -28.10 -22.80 23.78
CA GLY A 37 -27.61 -21.47 23.43
C GLY A 37 -26.19 -21.50 22.84
N LEU A 38 -25.31 -22.32 23.43
CA LEU A 38 -23.94 -22.52 22.96
C LEU A 38 -23.90 -23.14 21.55
N ARG A 39 -24.68 -24.21 21.32
CA ARG A 39 -24.80 -24.83 19.99
C ARG A 39 -25.31 -23.84 18.95
N ASN A 40 -26.37 -23.09 19.28
CA ASN A 40 -26.89 -22.05 18.40
C ASN A 40 -25.85 -20.95 18.09
N ALA A 41 -25.02 -20.56 19.06
CA ALA A 41 -23.98 -19.56 18.85
C ALA A 41 -22.87 -20.09 17.92
N ILE A 42 -22.45 -21.34 18.11
CA ILE A 42 -21.48 -22.03 17.25
C ILE A 42 -22.01 -22.14 15.81
N GLU A 43 -23.24 -22.61 15.63
CA GLU A 43 -23.88 -22.74 14.31
C GLU A 43 -23.96 -21.39 13.60
N LYS A 44 -24.44 -20.34 14.29
CA LYS A 44 -24.52 -18.99 13.72
C LYS A 44 -23.16 -18.44 13.32
N ARG A 45 -22.14 -18.62 14.17
CA ARG A 45 -20.77 -18.24 13.82
C ARG A 45 -20.31 -18.97 12.55
N ASN A 46 -20.49 -20.29 12.48
CA ASN A 46 -20.09 -21.06 11.30
C ASN A 46 -20.77 -20.57 10.02
N THR A 47 -22.07 -20.25 10.09
CA THR A 47 -22.78 -19.65 8.94
C THR A 47 -22.20 -18.29 8.54
N LEU A 48 -21.82 -17.44 9.49
CA LEU A 48 -21.18 -16.15 9.20
C LEU A 48 -19.76 -16.35 8.61
N ASP A 49 -19.02 -17.35 9.10
CA ASP A 49 -17.71 -17.74 8.58
C ASP A 49 -17.82 -18.22 7.10
N GLU A 50 -18.81 -19.05 6.76
CA GLU A 50 -19.10 -19.47 5.38
C GLU A 50 -19.46 -18.30 4.46
N GLN A 51 -20.24 -17.34 4.97
CA GLN A 51 -20.55 -16.10 4.24
C GLN A 51 -19.27 -15.29 3.97
N LEU A 52 -18.41 -15.12 4.97
CA LEU A 52 -17.13 -14.42 4.81
C LEU A 52 -16.20 -15.11 3.82
N GLN A 53 -16.10 -16.44 3.88
CA GLN A 53 -15.31 -17.20 2.91
C GLN A 53 -15.80 -16.92 1.48
N THR A 54 -17.12 -16.94 1.28
CA THR A 54 -17.74 -16.61 -0.01
C THR A 54 -17.42 -15.19 -0.46
N ILE A 55 -17.49 -14.21 0.46
CA ILE A 55 -17.13 -12.81 0.18
C ILE A 55 -15.66 -12.71 -0.22
N PHE A 56 -14.75 -13.33 0.53
CA PHE A 56 -13.32 -13.30 0.23
C PHE A 56 -12.99 -13.90 -1.14
N THR A 57 -13.56 -15.06 -1.46
CA THR A 57 -13.34 -15.71 -2.78
C THR A 57 -13.86 -14.85 -3.94
N LYS A 58 -14.99 -14.16 -3.75
CA LYS A 58 -15.56 -13.24 -4.76
C LYS A 58 -14.74 -11.96 -4.89
N SER A 59 -14.32 -11.37 -3.78
CA SER A 59 -13.66 -10.07 -3.73
C SER A 59 -12.16 -10.12 -4.00
N PHE A 60 -11.48 -11.25 -3.83
CA PHE A 60 -10.03 -11.36 -4.00
C PHE A 60 -9.61 -12.51 -4.92
N SER A 61 -8.52 -12.32 -5.65
CA SER A 61 -7.73 -13.41 -6.25
C SER A 61 -6.78 -13.95 -5.19
N ASP A 62 -7.28 -14.81 -4.32
CA ASP A 62 -6.53 -15.43 -3.22
C ASP A 62 -6.30 -16.92 -3.52
N GLN A 63 -5.33 -17.22 -4.39
CA GLN A 63 -5.10 -18.58 -4.90
C GLN A 63 -4.70 -19.59 -3.81
N ASP A 64 -4.07 -19.10 -2.74
CA ASP A 64 -3.55 -19.93 -1.65
C ASP A 64 -4.41 -19.85 -0.37
N SER A 65 -5.60 -19.24 -0.46
CA SER A 65 -6.47 -18.98 0.70
C SER A 65 -5.75 -18.23 1.84
N TRP A 66 -4.77 -17.36 1.52
CA TRP A 66 -3.99 -16.63 2.50
C TRP A 66 -4.88 -15.78 3.40
N LEU A 67 -5.87 -15.09 2.84
CA LEU A 67 -6.75 -14.21 3.61
C LEU A 67 -7.62 -15.02 4.56
N TRP A 68 -8.15 -16.15 4.08
CA TRP A 68 -8.91 -17.08 4.89
C TRP A 68 -8.07 -17.72 6.00
N ASN A 69 -6.85 -18.18 5.69
CA ASN A 69 -5.93 -18.76 6.67
C ASN A 69 -5.53 -17.74 7.75
N ASN A 70 -5.31 -16.48 7.37
CA ASN A 70 -5.03 -15.41 8.33
C ASN A 70 -6.26 -15.09 9.18
N TYR A 71 -7.46 -15.09 8.60
CA TYR A 71 -8.72 -14.94 9.34
C TYR A 71 -8.90 -16.06 10.36
N GLU A 72 -8.75 -17.32 9.94
CA GLU A 72 -8.97 -18.48 10.79
C GLU A 72 -7.96 -18.58 11.94
N SER A 73 -6.68 -18.31 11.64
CA SER A 73 -5.59 -18.37 12.63
C SER A 73 -5.46 -17.13 13.51
N TYR A 74 -6.22 -16.05 13.22
CA TYR A 74 -6.10 -14.80 13.95
C TYR A 74 -6.36 -14.98 15.45
N GLY A 75 -5.38 -14.58 16.26
CA GLY A 75 -5.46 -14.60 17.72
C GLY A 75 -5.49 -16.00 18.34
N ILE A 76 -5.19 -17.08 17.58
CA ILE A 76 -5.07 -18.45 18.14
C ILE A 76 -3.89 -18.54 19.12
N ASP A 77 -2.79 -17.83 18.85
CA ASP A 77 -1.58 -17.80 19.69
C ASP A 77 -1.76 -17.05 21.02
N LYS A 78 -2.90 -16.38 21.25
CA LYS A 78 -3.17 -15.71 22.54
C LYS A 78 -3.39 -16.82 23.59
N PHE A 79 -2.37 -17.01 24.45
CA PHE A 79 -2.27 -18.01 25.53
C PHE A 79 -3.63 -18.48 26.09
N ILE A 80 -3.89 -19.78 25.99
CA ILE A 80 -5.16 -20.44 26.37
C ILE A 80 -5.00 -21.16 27.71
N GLY A 81 -4.40 -20.52 28.71
CA GLY A 81 -4.24 -21.14 30.04
C GLY A 81 -3.51 -22.49 30.01
N TRP A 82 -3.67 -23.26 31.08
CA TRP A 82 -3.19 -24.64 31.15
C TRP A 82 -4.37 -25.59 30.90
N HIS A 83 -4.38 -26.28 29.77
CA HIS A 83 -5.30 -27.40 29.55
C HIS A 83 -4.65 -28.68 30.09
N TYR A 84 -5.16 -29.18 31.22
CA TYR A 84 -4.71 -30.46 31.77
C TYR A 84 -5.23 -31.59 30.89
N ILE A 85 -4.30 -32.32 30.27
CA ILE A 85 -4.61 -33.48 29.41
C ILE A 85 -5.53 -34.44 30.20
N GLY A 86 -6.72 -34.70 29.65
CA GLY A 86 -7.70 -35.63 30.22
C GLY A 86 -8.86 -35.01 31.01
N LYS A 87 -8.93 -33.68 31.15
CA LYS A 87 -10.10 -33.00 31.74
C LYS A 87 -11.04 -32.49 30.63
N GLU A 88 -12.32 -32.86 30.69
CA GLU A 88 -13.32 -32.29 29.78
C GLU A 88 -13.53 -30.79 30.04
N ASP A 89 -13.69 -30.02 28.96
CA ASP A 89 -14.03 -28.60 29.04
C ASP A 89 -15.39 -28.41 29.74
N THR A 90 -15.43 -27.53 30.74
CA THR A 90 -16.68 -27.14 31.38
C THR A 90 -17.55 -26.34 30.41
N PHE A 91 -18.85 -26.20 30.71
CA PHE A 91 -19.73 -25.31 29.96
C PHE A 91 -19.17 -23.88 29.86
N GLN A 92 -18.60 -23.37 30.96
CA GLN A 92 -17.99 -22.04 30.98
C GLN A 92 -16.74 -21.96 30.09
N ASP A 93 -15.90 -22.99 30.07
CA ASP A 93 -14.72 -23.04 29.19
C ASP A 93 -15.13 -22.97 27.72
N LYS A 94 -16.18 -23.72 27.34
CA LYS A 94 -16.74 -23.69 25.99
C LYS A 94 -17.32 -22.31 25.64
N CYS A 95 -18.02 -21.67 26.57
CA CYS A 95 -18.53 -20.30 26.41
C CYS A 95 -17.40 -19.27 26.25
N ASN A 96 -16.34 -19.38 27.05
CA ASN A 96 -15.17 -18.52 26.94
C ASN A 96 -14.47 -18.70 25.60
N ASN A 97 -14.36 -19.95 25.12
CA ASN A 97 -13.73 -20.25 23.85
C ASN A 97 -14.50 -19.64 22.67
N ILE A 98 -15.84 -19.80 22.61
CA ILE A 98 -16.64 -19.19 21.54
C ILE A 98 -16.57 -17.66 21.57
N ASN A 99 -16.65 -17.04 22.75
CA ASN A 99 -16.54 -15.58 22.88
C ASN A 99 -15.17 -15.07 22.43
N ARG A 100 -14.09 -15.78 22.78
CA ARG A 100 -12.74 -15.47 22.30
C ARG A 100 -12.64 -15.59 20.79
N THR A 101 -13.17 -16.67 20.20
CA THR A 101 -13.20 -16.82 18.74
C THR A 101 -13.95 -15.68 18.07
N LEU A 102 -15.15 -15.33 18.55
CA LEU A 102 -15.94 -14.22 18.02
C LEU A 102 -15.18 -12.89 18.11
N ASN A 103 -14.56 -12.59 19.26
CA ASN A 103 -13.76 -11.40 19.43
C ASN A 103 -12.56 -11.36 18.45
N ASN A 104 -11.84 -12.47 18.29
CA ASN A 104 -10.75 -12.57 17.34
C ASN A 104 -11.22 -12.33 15.89
N ARG A 105 -12.40 -12.84 15.50
CA ARG A 105 -12.97 -12.59 14.16
C ARG A 105 -13.29 -11.12 13.96
N ILE A 106 -13.93 -10.49 14.94
CA ILE A 106 -14.25 -9.06 14.92
C ILE A 106 -12.97 -8.23 14.80
N GLU A 107 -11.98 -8.49 15.67
CA GLU A 107 -10.68 -7.80 15.66
C GLU A 107 -9.97 -7.94 14.32
N PHE A 108 -9.94 -9.14 13.73
CA PHE A 108 -9.36 -9.36 12.40
C PHE A 108 -10.04 -8.48 11.35
N LEU A 109 -11.38 -8.50 11.28
CA LEU A 109 -12.13 -7.81 10.24
C LEU A 109 -12.02 -6.29 10.39
N ASP A 110 -12.07 -5.79 11.62
CA ASP A 110 -11.89 -4.36 11.91
C ASP A 110 -10.45 -3.91 11.52
N GLN A 111 -9.42 -4.69 11.86
CA GLN A 111 -8.03 -4.38 11.46
C GLN A 111 -7.81 -4.50 9.95
N PHE A 112 -8.30 -5.56 9.34
CA PHE A 112 -8.17 -5.78 7.90
C PHE A 112 -8.86 -4.67 7.10
N SER A 113 -10.08 -4.28 7.51
CA SER A 113 -10.81 -3.17 6.88
C SER A 113 -10.08 -1.83 7.04
N SER A 114 -9.41 -1.60 8.18
CA SER A 114 -8.60 -0.40 8.39
C SER A 114 -7.35 -0.36 7.52
N ILE A 115 -6.66 -1.49 7.34
CA ILE A 115 -5.39 -1.51 6.61
C ILE A 115 -5.58 -1.61 5.09
N LEU A 116 -6.63 -2.28 4.62
CA LEU A 116 -6.88 -2.57 3.21
C LEU A 116 -6.78 -1.34 2.29
N PRO A 117 -7.32 -0.15 2.64
CA PRO A 117 -7.19 1.07 1.84
C PRO A 117 -5.74 1.51 1.55
N HIS A 118 -4.77 0.99 2.30
CA HIS A 118 -3.35 1.33 2.24
C HIS A 118 -2.49 0.25 1.58
N LEU A 119 -3.07 -0.84 1.08
CA LEU A 119 -2.34 -1.96 0.45
C LEU A 119 -2.32 -1.79 -1.07
N ASP A 120 -1.25 -1.19 -1.61
CA ASP A 120 -1.22 -0.67 -2.99
C ASP A 120 -1.36 -1.80 -4.03
N VAL A 121 -0.65 -2.91 -3.83
CA VAL A 121 -0.66 -4.04 -4.78
C VAL A 121 -2.01 -4.75 -4.77
N ILE A 122 -2.61 -4.94 -3.59
CA ILE A 122 -3.97 -5.47 -3.48
C ILE A 122 -4.96 -4.57 -4.25
N LEU A 123 -4.81 -3.25 -4.14
CA LEU A 123 -5.66 -2.26 -4.78
C LEU A 123 -5.27 -1.90 -6.23
N LYS A 124 -4.30 -2.62 -6.83
CA LYS A 124 -3.80 -2.37 -8.21
C LYS A 124 -3.31 -0.94 -8.43
N ARG A 125 -2.72 -0.33 -7.40
CA ARG A 125 -2.08 1.00 -7.46
C ARG A 125 -0.60 0.86 -7.82
N GLU A 126 -0.01 1.94 -8.31
CA GLU A 126 1.43 2.01 -8.56
C GLU A 126 2.19 1.76 -7.24
N PRO A 127 3.14 0.80 -7.22
CA PRO A 127 3.85 0.47 -6.00
C PRO A 127 4.79 1.62 -5.59
N LEU A 128 4.91 1.82 -4.29
CA LEU A 128 5.77 2.87 -3.73
C LEU A 128 7.28 2.63 -3.97
N ILE A 129 7.66 1.37 -4.10
CA ILE A 129 9.03 0.89 -4.27
C ILE A 129 9.09 -0.16 -5.40
N ASP A 130 10.30 -0.48 -5.87
CA ASP A 130 10.51 -1.65 -6.72
C ASP A 130 10.22 -2.92 -5.91
N ILE A 131 9.13 -3.59 -6.25
CA ILE A 131 8.68 -4.81 -5.56
C ILE A 131 9.38 -6.08 -6.07
N GLU A 132 10.00 -6.02 -7.26
CA GLU A 132 10.68 -7.18 -7.84
C GLU A 132 12.05 -7.37 -7.20
N ASN A 133 12.77 -6.27 -6.96
CA ASN A 133 14.11 -6.29 -6.34
C ASN A 133 14.26 -5.22 -5.24
N PRO A 134 13.44 -5.27 -4.17
CA PRO A 134 13.52 -4.29 -3.10
C PRO A 134 14.82 -4.47 -2.31
N ASN A 135 15.59 -3.40 -2.12
CA ASN A 135 16.65 -3.40 -1.13
C ASN A 135 16.08 -3.17 0.28
N ILE A 136 16.91 -3.40 1.32
CA ILE A 136 16.47 -3.25 2.71
C ILE A 136 15.98 -1.83 3.03
N GLU A 137 16.59 -0.78 2.47
CA GLU A 137 16.17 0.60 2.70
C GLU A 137 14.79 0.88 2.07
N ASP A 138 14.47 0.27 0.92
CA ASP A 138 13.15 0.30 0.31
C ASP A 138 12.10 -0.37 1.20
N ILE A 139 12.40 -1.54 1.76
CA ILE A 139 11.49 -2.27 2.66
C ILE A 139 11.22 -1.43 3.93
N LEU A 140 12.27 -0.91 4.56
CA LEU A 140 12.14 -0.07 5.76
C LEU A 140 11.35 1.22 5.45
N TYR A 141 11.61 1.84 4.30
CA TYR A 141 10.88 3.01 3.84
C TYR A 141 9.39 2.71 3.64
N LEU A 142 9.05 1.61 2.97
CA LEU A 142 7.67 1.16 2.78
C LEU A 142 6.97 0.97 4.12
N ILE A 143 7.60 0.26 5.07
CA ILE A 143 7.02 0.02 6.40
C ILE A 143 6.72 1.33 7.11
N LEU A 144 7.70 2.23 7.22
CA LEU A 144 7.49 3.52 7.89
C LEU A 144 6.45 4.38 7.19
N PHE A 145 6.46 4.43 5.85
CA PHE A 145 5.48 5.19 5.08
C PHE A 145 4.06 4.70 5.34
N LYS A 146 3.84 3.38 5.34
CA LYS A 146 2.53 2.78 5.56
C LYS A 146 2.06 2.94 7.00
N LEU A 147 2.93 2.68 7.99
CA LEU A 147 2.61 2.94 9.41
C LEU A 147 2.28 4.41 9.68
N ASN A 148 2.94 5.35 9.00
CA ASN A 148 2.65 6.77 9.12
C ASN A 148 1.25 7.13 8.57
N ASN A 149 0.79 6.45 7.53
CA ASN A 149 -0.55 6.66 6.97
C ASN A 149 -1.66 5.97 7.79
N LEU A 150 -1.29 5.00 8.63
CA LEU A 150 -2.18 4.26 9.53
C LEU A 150 -2.27 4.88 10.93
N LYS A 151 -1.72 6.08 11.14
CA LYS A 151 -1.79 6.79 12.42
C LYS A 151 -3.23 7.03 12.86
N GLY A 152 -3.49 6.82 14.14
CA GLY A 152 -4.82 7.01 14.75
C GLY A 152 -5.65 5.73 14.85
N ASN A 153 -5.29 4.69 14.09
CA ASN A 153 -5.91 3.38 14.18
C ASN A 153 -4.99 2.43 14.95
N ASN A 154 -5.58 1.60 15.79
CA ASN A 154 -4.88 0.61 16.62
C ASN A 154 -3.78 -0.11 15.83
N LEU A 155 -2.59 -0.17 16.41
CA LEU A 155 -1.62 -1.28 16.32
C LEU A 155 -1.69 -2.15 15.04
N ASN A 156 -0.76 -1.91 14.09
CA ASN A 156 -0.78 -2.49 12.74
C ASN A 156 0.21 -3.65 12.52
N SER A 157 -0.15 -4.61 11.67
CA SER A 157 0.72 -5.75 11.30
C SER A 157 1.70 -5.38 10.18
N VAL A 158 3.01 -5.45 10.44
CA VAL A 158 4.06 -5.25 9.42
C VAL A 158 4.01 -6.35 8.35
N GLN A 159 3.67 -7.59 8.75
CA GLN A 159 3.52 -8.71 7.81
C GLN A 159 2.45 -8.40 6.75
N TRP A 160 1.31 -7.84 7.18
CA TRP A 160 0.23 -7.47 6.26
C TRP A 160 0.60 -6.28 5.38
N ILE A 161 1.35 -5.31 5.91
CA ILE A 161 1.91 -4.22 5.11
C ILE A 161 2.77 -4.78 3.98
N LEU A 162 3.70 -5.68 4.28
CA LEU A 162 4.59 -6.25 3.26
C LEU A 162 3.83 -7.09 2.24
N ALA A 163 3.03 -8.05 2.71
CA ALA A 163 2.26 -8.95 1.86
C ALA A 163 1.27 -8.18 0.95
N GLY A 164 0.53 -7.22 1.51
CA GLY A 164 -0.45 -6.43 0.75
C GLY A 164 0.16 -5.42 -0.23
N ASN A 165 1.46 -5.14 -0.10
CA ASN A 165 2.23 -4.34 -1.05
C ASN A 165 3.17 -5.21 -1.91
N GLY A 166 2.93 -6.52 -1.99
CA GLY A 166 3.63 -7.43 -2.91
C GLY A 166 5.06 -7.79 -2.51
N ILE A 167 5.49 -7.47 -1.30
CA ILE A 167 6.84 -7.78 -0.83
C ILE A 167 6.88 -9.21 -0.31
N THR A 168 7.72 -10.04 -0.95
CA THR A 168 8.09 -11.36 -0.45
C THR A 168 9.51 -11.31 0.11
N LEU A 169 9.67 -11.73 1.37
CA LEU A 169 10.98 -11.81 2.01
C LEU A 169 11.66 -13.15 1.67
N PRO A 170 12.90 -13.16 1.15
CA PRO A 170 13.62 -14.39 0.81
C PRO A 170 13.75 -15.39 1.95
N ARG A 171 14.00 -14.90 3.18
CA ARG A 171 14.12 -15.75 4.39
C ARG A 171 12.83 -15.79 5.22
N GLY A 172 11.71 -15.32 4.67
CA GLY A 172 10.40 -15.38 5.30
C GLY A 172 10.36 -14.71 6.68
N ASP A 173 9.82 -15.43 7.67
CA ASP A 173 9.53 -14.91 9.01
C ASP A 173 10.79 -14.52 9.81
N ASP A 174 11.94 -15.15 9.55
CA ASP A 174 13.16 -14.82 10.30
C ASP A 174 13.73 -13.46 9.89
N GLU A 175 13.69 -13.15 8.59
CA GLU A 175 14.05 -11.82 8.09
C GLU A 175 13.04 -10.76 8.50
N LEU A 176 11.74 -11.11 8.57
CA LEU A 176 10.73 -10.22 9.15
C LEU A 176 11.07 -9.85 10.60
N LYS A 177 11.45 -10.83 11.43
CA LYS A 177 11.86 -10.58 12.82
C LYS A 177 13.08 -9.66 12.90
N GLU A 178 14.10 -9.90 12.08
CA GLU A 178 15.30 -9.05 12.02
C GLU A 178 14.96 -7.60 11.65
N ILE A 179 14.13 -7.40 10.61
CA ILE A 179 13.65 -6.08 10.17
C ILE A 179 12.92 -5.36 11.31
N ILE A 180 11.99 -6.07 11.98
CA ILE A 180 11.23 -5.51 13.09
C ILE A 180 12.15 -5.15 14.26
N GLN A 181 13.08 -6.04 14.62
CA GLN A 181 14.04 -5.79 15.70
C GLN A 181 14.91 -4.57 15.41
N GLU A 182 15.36 -4.39 14.16
CA GLU A 182 16.13 -3.21 13.78
C GLU A 182 15.30 -1.92 13.89
N LEU A 183 14.05 -1.93 13.41
CA LEU A 183 13.15 -0.77 13.53
C LEU A 183 12.87 -0.40 15.00
N LEU A 184 12.70 -1.40 15.88
CA LEU A 184 12.50 -1.21 17.32
C LEU A 184 13.78 -0.70 18.00
N LYS A 185 14.94 -1.30 17.72
CA LYS A 185 16.24 -0.90 18.26
C LYS A 185 16.61 0.52 17.85
N SER A 186 16.34 0.89 16.60
CA SER A 186 16.49 2.25 16.08
C SER A 186 15.43 3.23 16.61
N SER A 187 14.44 2.74 17.38
CA SER A 187 13.31 3.49 17.92
C SER A 187 12.47 4.19 16.86
N PHE A 188 12.42 3.65 15.64
CA PHE A 188 11.58 4.18 14.56
C PHE A 188 10.13 3.72 14.66
N ILE A 189 9.92 2.56 15.28
CA ILE A 189 8.60 2.05 15.62
C ILE A 189 8.54 1.72 17.12
N THR A 190 7.33 1.68 17.65
CA THR A 190 6.99 1.08 18.93
C THR A 190 6.03 -0.08 18.70
N ASN A 191 5.92 -0.96 19.67
CA ASN A 191 4.98 -2.05 19.63
C ASN A 191 4.14 -2.13 20.91
N ASP A 192 2.96 -2.70 20.74
CA ASP A 192 2.19 -3.32 21.82
C ASP A 192 1.71 -4.67 21.25
N TYR A 193 2.20 -5.75 21.86
CA TYR A 193 2.19 -7.11 21.29
C TYR A 193 2.77 -7.18 19.84
N LYS A 194 2.21 -8.02 18.96
CA LYS A 194 2.64 -8.26 17.55
C LYS A 194 2.24 -7.12 16.60
N SER A 195 1.99 -5.93 17.12
CA SER A 195 1.47 -4.82 16.36
C SER A 195 2.28 -3.54 16.59
N TYR A 196 2.37 -2.70 15.55
CA TYR A 196 3.38 -1.66 15.46
C TYR A 196 2.80 -0.29 15.12
N GLN A 197 3.45 0.76 15.61
CA GLN A 197 3.17 2.17 15.33
C GLN A 197 4.47 2.92 15.06
N ILE A 198 4.42 3.93 14.20
CA ILE A 198 5.59 4.80 13.95
C ILE A 198 5.79 5.76 15.13
N THR A 199 7.05 6.00 15.51
CA THR A 199 7.40 7.00 16.52
C THR A 199 7.73 8.35 15.87
N ILE A 200 7.82 9.41 16.68
CA ILE A 200 8.34 10.72 16.22
C ILE A 200 9.71 10.58 15.54
N LYS A 201 10.60 9.73 16.07
CA LYS A 201 11.93 9.50 15.46
C LYS A 201 11.81 8.79 14.11
N GLY A 202 10.88 7.83 13.98
CA GLY A 202 10.57 7.17 12.71
C GLY A 202 10.04 8.16 11.67
N GLU A 203 9.15 9.07 12.07
CA GLU A 203 8.62 10.11 11.18
C GLU A 203 9.71 11.04 10.66
N LEU A 204 10.61 11.47 11.53
CA LEU A 204 11.76 12.30 11.15
C LEU A 204 12.66 11.57 10.15
N GLN A 205 12.90 10.27 10.35
CA GLN A 205 13.67 9.45 9.42
C GLN A 205 12.95 9.28 8.08
N LEU A 206 11.64 8.99 8.09
CA LEU A 206 10.81 8.92 6.89
C LEU A 206 10.90 10.23 6.08
N GLY A 207 10.81 11.38 6.73
CA GLY A 207 10.95 12.69 6.08
C GLY A 207 12.35 12.96 5.50
N ARG A 208 13.41 12.34 6.04
CA ARG A 208 14.76 12.37 5.43
C ARG A 208 14.80 11.51 4.17
N TRP A 209 14.25 10.30 4.22
CA TRP A 209 14.18 9.40 3.07
C TRP A 209 13.33 9.97 1.94
N GLN A 210 12.18 10.56 2.23
CA GLN A 210 11.34 11.24 1.24
C GLN A 210 12.11 12.33 0.49
N ARG A 211 12.75 13.25 1.22
CA ARG A 211 13.57 14.31 0.61
C ARG A 211 14.73 13.77 -0.22
N SER A 212 15.38 12.70 0.24
CA SER A 212 16.45 12.04 -0.51
C SER A 212 15.95 11.44 -1.83
N ARG A 213 14.82 10.74 -1.79
CA ARG A 213 14.16 10.17 -2.98
C ARG A 213 13.69 11.24 -3.96
N GLU A 214 13.11 12.33 -3.47
CA GLU A 214 12.73 13.48 -4.30
C GLU A 214 13.94 14.10 -5.00
N ARG A 215 15.05 14.30 -4.28
CA ARG A 215 16.31 14.79 -4.86
C ARG A 215 16.86 13.84 -5.93
N LYS A 216 16.80 12.51 -5.70
CA LYS A 216 17.18 11.51 -6.70
C LYS A 216 16.30 11.58 -7.95
N LYS A 217 14.97 11.68 -7.80
CA LYS A 217 14.03 11.86 -8.93
C LYS A 217 14.30 13.13 -9.72
N VAL A 218 14.56 14.24 -9.03
CA VAL A 218 14.95 15.51 -9.68
C VAL A 218 16.27 15.33 -10.44
N LYS A 219 17.29 14.67 -9.86
CA LYS A 219 18.55 14.41 -10.55
C LYS A 219 18.38 13.49 -11.77
N GLN A 220 17.53 12.48 -11.70
CA GLN A 220 17.24 11.59 -12.84
C GLN A 220 16.56 12.34 -13.99
N SER A 221 15.64 13.26 -13.68
CA SER A 221 15.04 14.17 -14.67
C SER A 221 16.06 15.13 -15.32
N LYS A 222 17.23 15.37 -14.69
CA LYS A 222 18.32 16.16 -15.29
C LYS A 222 19.06 15.37 -16.35
N ASN A 223 19.42 14.12 -16.03
CA ASN A 223 20.10 13.24 -16.96
C ASN A 223 19.26 13.00 -18.24
N SER A 224 17.93 12.99 -18.12
CA SER A 224 17.05 12.85 -19.29
C SER A 224 17.10 14.04 -20.25
N ILE A 225 17.45 15.27 -19.82
CA ILE A 225 17.53 16.41 -20.74
C ILE A 225 18.77 16.30 -21.63
N ASP A 226 19.92 15.99 -21.04
CA ASP A 226 21.17 15.82 -21.80
C ASP A 226 21.05 14.65 -22.80
N GLU A 227 20.36 13.57 -22.40
CA GLU A 227 20.02 12.46 -23.28
C GLU A 227 19.07 12.87 -24.41
N VAL A 228 18.03 13.67 -24.10
CA VAL A 228 17.11 14.21 -25.12
C VAL A 228 17.82 15.12 -26.11
N ILE A 229 18.69 16.02 -25.64
CA ILE A 229 19.49 16.88 -26.52
C ILE A 229 20.36 16.02 -27.46
N LYS A 230 20.99 14.97 -26.92
CA LYS A 230 21.83 14.05 -27.70
C LYS A 230 21.02 13.28 -28.74
N GLU A 231 19.87 12.72 -28.35
CA GLU A 231 18.98 11.98 -29.27
C GLU A 231 18.39 12.90 -30.36
N LEU A 232 17.97 14.12 -30.01
CA LEU A 232 17.49 15.12 -30.97
C LEU A 232 18.57 15.49 -32.00
N LYS A 233 19.82 15.69 -31.56
CA LYS A 233 20.97 15.94 -32.45
C LYS A 233 21.22 14.77 -33.40
N ILE A 234 21.10 13.52 -32.92
CA ILE A 234 21.27 12.32 -33.76
C ILE A 234 20.15 12.19 -34.80
N LEU A 235 18.90 12.49 -34.41
CA LEU A 235 17.73 12.40 -35.27
C LEU A 235 17.62 13.58 -36.25
N GLY A 236 18.49 14.59 -36.15
CA GLY A 236 18.40 15.81 -36.94
C GLY A 236 17.14 16.63 -36.62
N LEU A 237 16.60 16.48 -35.41
CA LEU A 237 15.39 17.15 -34.97
C LEU A 237 15.74 18.35 -34.09
N GLY A 238 15.21 19.53 -34.44
CA GLY A 238 15.29 20.72 -33.61
C GLY A 238 16.08 21.88 -34.23
N GLN A 239 15.61 23.09 -33.97
CA GLN A 239 16.30 24.34 -34.29
C GLN A 239 17.18 24.76 -33.10
N GLU A 240 18.14 25.67 -33.30
CA GLU A 240 18.99 26.20 -32.24
C GLU A 240 18.19 26.73 -31.03
N ILE A 241 17.03 27.34 -31.30
CA ILE A 241 16.10 27.83 -30.28
C ILE A 241 15.64 26.70 -29.34
N LEU A 242 15.31 25.51 -29.88
CA LEU A 242 14.91 24.36 -29.07
C LEU A 242 16.05 23.92 -28.14
N PHE A 243 17.28 23.87 -28.64
CA PHE A 243 18.43 23.44 -27.84
C PHE A 243 18.74 24.45 -26.73
N ASN A 244 18.68 25.75 -27.01
CA ASN A 244 18.86 26.80 -26.01
C ASN A 244 17.80 26.70 -24.90
N GLU A 245 16.54 26.46 -25.26
CA GLU A 245 15.45 26.26 -24.32
C GLU A 245 15.65 25.01 -23.43
N LEU A 246 16.13 23.90 -24.02
CA LEU A 246 16.46 22.69 -23.27
C LEU A 246 17.68 22.86 -22.35
N GLU A 247 18.68 23.62 -22.77
CA GLU A 247 19.85 23.94 -21.94
C GLU A 247 19.50 24.88 -20.79
N GLU A 248 18.65 25.89 -21.03
CA GLU A 248 18.11 26.77 -19.99
C GLU A 248 17.29 25.97 -18.96
N LEU A 249 16.42 25.08 -19.46
CA LEU A 249 15.72 24.11 -18.64
C LEU A 249 16.73 23.32 -17.79
N ASN A 250 17.78 22.75 -18.39
CA ASN A 250 18.77 21.99 -17.65
C ASN A 250 19.46 22.84 -16.55
N ALA A 251 19.72 24.12 -16.80
CA ALA A 251 20.26 25.04 -15.80
C ALA A 251 19.27 25.27 -14.64
N LEU A 252 18.00 25.56 -14.94
CA LEU A 252 16.94 25.86 -13.97
C LEU A 252 16.50 24.64 -13.15
N SER A 253 16.72 23.43 -13.67
CA SER A 253 16.50 22.18 -12.93
C SER A 253 17.28 22.14 -11.60
N LYS A 254 18.35 22.93 -11.46
CA LYS A 254 19.20 23.00 -10.25
C LYS A 254 18.56 23.78 -9.12
N THR A 255 17.65 24.70 -9.40
CA THR A 255 17.09 25.64 -8.42
C THR A 255 15.61 25.42 -8.15
N LEU A 256 14.87 24.78 -9.07
CA LEU A 256 13.44 24.58 -8.96
C LEU A 256 13.03 23.27 -8.28
N ASN A 257 11.92 23.31 -7.54
CA ASN A 257 11.27 22.09 -7.02
C ASN A 257 10.57 21.32 -8.16
N GLN A 258 10.26 20.04 -7.94
CA GLN A 258 9.74 19.16 -8.99
C GLN A 258 8.42 19.63 -9.62
N LYS A 259 7.52 20.23 -8.82
CA LYS A 259 6.22 20.70 -9.33
C LYS A 259 6.41 21.89 -10.28
N ASN A 260 7.17 22.89 -9.85
CA ASN A 260 7.45 24.08 -10.65
C ASN A 260 8.28 23.73 -11.88
N TRP A 261 9.22 22.80 -11.73
CA TRP A 261 10.00 22.24 -12.82
C TRP A 261 9.14 21.59 -13.89
N LYS A 262 8.22 20.69 -13.50
CA LYS A 262 7.27 20.05 -14.42
C LYS A 262 6.43 21.07 -15.17
N GLN A 263 5.91 22.08 -14.46
CA GLN A 263 5.11 23.14 -15.08
C GLN A 263 5.93 23.95 -16.09
N LEU A 264 7.18 24.28 -15.76
CA LEU A 264 8.07 25.03 -16.64
C LEU A 264 8.39 24.23 -17.91
N VAL A 265 8.75 22.95 -17.78
CA VAL A 265 8.99 22.06 -18.94
C VAL A 265 7.75 22.01 -19.83
N LYS A 266 6.56 21.80 -19.25
CA LYS A 266 5.31 21.78 -20.02
C LYS A 266 5.06 23.10 -20.74
N GLY A 267 5.22 24.24 -20.05
CA GLY A 267 5.02 25.56 -20.62
C GLY A 267 5.95 25.83 -21.80
N LYS A 268 7.27 25.70 -21.60
CA LYS A 268 8.26 25.95 -22.67
C LYS A 268 8.06 25.03 -23.88
N ILE A 269 7.84 23.73 -23.67
CA ILE A 269 7.62 22.80 -24.79
C ILE A 269 6.28 23.08 -25.51
N PHE A 270 5.26 23.49 -24.77
CA PHE A 270 3.97 23.90 -25.35
C PHE A 270 4.13 25.16 -26.21
N ASP A 271 4.83 26.19 -25.72
CA ASP A 271 5.10 27.43 -26.45
C ASP A 271 5.91 27.18 -27.74
N LEU A 272 6.93 26.31 -27.66
CA LEU A 272 7.72 25.88 -28.83
C LEU A 272 6.88 25.12 -29.86
N THR A 273 5.84 24.40 -29.41
CA THR A 273 4.92 23.69 -30.31
C THR A 273 3.94 24.66 -30.97
N LEU A 274 3.39 25.63 -30.21
CA LEU A 274 2.46 26.64 -30.75
C LEU A 274 3.14 27.60 -31.72
N SER A 275 4.42 27.91 -31.50
CA SER A 275 5.24 28.73 -32.41
C SER A 275 5.77 27.94 -33.62
N GLU A 276 5.35 26.68 -33.78
CA GLU A 276 5.76 25.77 -34.88
C GLU A 276 7.28 25.55 -34.98
N ILE A 277 8.05 25.88 -33.93
CA ILE A 277 9.49 25.61 -33.85
C ILE A 277 9.74 24.10 -33.78
N ILE A 278 8.84 23.37 -33.12
CA ILE A 278 8.81 21.90 -33.10
C ILE A 278 7.43 21.37 -33.45
N ASN A 279 7.38 20.19 -34.08
CA ASN A 279 6.11 19.52 -34.33
C ASN A 279 5.63 18.75 -33.08
N LYS A 280 4.36 18.30 -33.12
CA LYS A 280 3.73 17.59 -31.99
C LYS A 280 4.42 16.26 -31.64
N GLU A 281 5.05 15.61 -32.60
CA GLU A 281 5.75 14.34 -32.41
C GLU A 281 7.05 14.56 -31.64
N THR A 282 7.85 15.55 -32.03
CA THR A 282 9.05 16.00 -31.32
C THR A 282 8.71 16.48 -29.92
N ALA A 283 7.65 17.28 -29.76
CA ALA A 283 7.20 17.72 -28.45
C ALA A 283 6.78 16.54 -27.55
N SER A 284 6.03 15.57 -28.09
CA SER A 284 5.63 14.36 -27.35
C SER A 284 6.83 13.49 -26.97
N PHE A 285 7.83 13.40 -27.85
CA PHE A 285 9.09 12.72 -27.56
C PHE A 285 9.85 13.38 -26.40
N ILE A 286 10.01 14.71 -26.45
CA ILE A 286 10.70 15.46 -25.39
C ILE A 286 9.99 15.31 -24.04
N VAL A 287 8.66 15.50 -24.02
CA VAL A 287 7.89 15.39 -22.78
C VAL A 287 7.90 13.97 -22.25
N SER A 288 7.74 12.94 -23.08
CA SER A 288 7.77 11.56 -22.60
C SER A 288 9.14 11.13 -22.07
N LYS A 289 10.23 11.69 -22.62
CA LYS A 289 11.59 11.41 -22.11
C LYS A 289 11.91 12.17 -20.82
N ILE A 290 11.54 13.46 -20.73
CA ILE A 290 11.83 14.28 -19.53
C ILE A 290 10.83 13.98 -18.40
N LEU A 291 9.58 13.66 -18.77
CA LEU A 291 8.42 13.44 -17.89
C LEU A 291 7.68 12.14 -18.28
N PRO A 292 8.25 10.95 -18.00
CA PRO A 292 7.74 9.65 -18.49
C PRO A 292 6.32 9.25 -18.10
N ASN A 293 5.68 9.95 -17.15
CA ASN A 293 4.29 9.69 -16.75
C ASN A 293 3.30 10.77 -17.26
N GLU A 294 3.70 11.58 -18.24
CA GLU A 294 2.90 12.68 -18.79
C GLU A 294 2.67 12.47 -20.29
N ASP A 295 1.42 12.56 -20.74
CA ASP A 295 1.07 12.51 -22.16
C ASP A 295 0.87 13.92 -22.72
N PHE A 296 1.74 14.34 -23.63
CA PHE A 296 1.69 15.66 -24.25
C PHE A 296 0.45 15.86 -25.14
N LYS A 297 -0.08 14.79 -25.75
CA LYS A 297 -1.31 14.90 -26.56
C LYS A 297 -2.50 15.32 -25.72
N TYR A 298 -2.57 14.85 -24.48
CA TYR A 298 -3.60 15.25 -23.51
C TYR A 298 -3.45 16.72 -23.06
N LEU A 299 -2.22 17.26 -23.05
CA LEU A 299 -1.97 18.66 -22.71
C LEU A 299 -2.45 19.61 -23.82
N LEU A 300 -2.27 19.24 -25.09
CA LEU A 300 -2.77 20.00 -26.24
C LEU A 300 -4.31 20.03 -26.32
N SER A 301 -4.99 18.95 -25.93
CA SER A 301 -6.46 18.89 -25.92
C SER A 301 -7.10 19.75 -24.83
N LYS A 302 -6.41 20.01 -23.71
CA LYS A 302 -6.91 20.91 -22.65
C LYS A 302 -6.56 22.38 -22.86
N GLY A 303 -5.46 22.67 -23.55
CA GLY A 303 -5.06 24.04 -23.89
C GLY A 303 -5.97 24.71 -24.92
N SER A 304 -6.66 23.91 -25.74
CA SER A 304 -7.62 24.38 -26.77
C SER A 304 -9.02 24.66 -26.22
N GLU A 305 -9.33 24.28 -24.98
CA GLU A 305 -10.60 24.59 -24.30
C GLU A 305 -10.56 25.91 -23.52
N ASN A 306 -9.39 26.55 -23.38
CA ASN A 306 -9.20 27.79 -22.62
C ASN A 306 -8.61 28.96 -23.46
N LEU A 307 -8.74 28.88 -24.78
CA LEU A 307 -8.48 29.94 -25.75
C LEU A 307 -9.79 30.25 -26.49
#